data_AF-A0A4V2ZT74-F1
#
_entry.id   AF-A0A4V2ZT74-F1
#
_cell.length_a   1.000
_cell.length_b   1.000
_cell.length_c   1.000
_cell.angle_alpha   90.00
_cell.angle_beta   90.00
_cell.angle_gamma   90.00
#
_symmetry.space_group_name_H-M   'P 1'
#
loop_
_entity.id
_entity.type
_entity.pdbx_description
1 polymer ?
#
loop_
_entity_poly.entity_id
_entity_poly.type
_entity_poly.pdbx_seq_one_letter_code
_entity_poly.pdbx_strand_id
1 'polypeptide(L)'
;MFTILFYLLAFVGIWTTILAISAQSQKMYGLAGLFWFGASVLGMFSIGIYLLLLPFILWTLALAHMFGWVHSRWGTVLFITIGAALWMVFALTLG
;
A
#
# COMPACT_ATOMS: atom_id res chain seq x y z
N MET A 1 -7.62 -22.62 6.03
CA MET A 1 -6.16 -22.36 6.16
C MET A 1 -5.78 -21.01 5.56
N PHE A 2 -6.15 -20.71 4.31
CA PHE A 2 -5.88 -19.40 3.67
C PHE A 2 -6.47 -18.18 4.40
N THR A 3 -7.62 -18.34 5.08
CA THR A 3 -8.26 -17.26 5.85
C THR A 3 -7.41 -16.77 7.02
N ILE A 4 -6.75 -17.69 7.74
CA ILE A 4 -5.86 -17.34 8.86
C ILE A 4 -4.64 -16.58 8.34
N LEU A 5 -4.07 -17.05 7.22
CA LEU A 5 -2.93 -16.40 6.56
C LEU A 5 -3.30 -14.99 6.07
N PHE A 6 -4.50 -14.82 5.51
CA PHE A 6 -5.03 -13.52 5.09
C PHE A 6 -5.11 -12.53 6.27
N TYR A 7 -5.73 -12.92 7.39
CA TYR A 7 -5.83 -12.04 8.55
C TYR A 7 -4.48 -11.73 9.18
N LEU A 8 -3.55 -12.69 9.20
CA LEU A 8 -2.19 -12.48 9.70
C LEU A 8 -1.42 -11.48 8.81
N LEU A 9 -1.50 -11.63 7.49
CA LEU A 9 -0.90 -10.68 6.54
C LEU A 9 -1.54 -9.30 6.62
N ALA A 10 -2.86 -9.22 6.76
CA ALA A 10 -3.55 -7.95 6.96
C ALA A 10 -3.10 -7.27 8.27
N PHE A 11 -2.99 -8.03 9.36
CA PHE A 11 -2.52 -7.52 10.65
C PHE A 11 -1.07 -7.01 10.56
N VAL A 12 -0.17 -7.80 9.98
CA VAL A 12 1.23 -7.39 9.77
C VAL A 12 1.30 -6.20 8.80
N GLY A 13 0.45 -6.15 7.78
CA GLY A 13 0.32 -5.03 6.86
C GLY A 13 -0.08 -3.73 7.56
N ILE A 14 -1.10 -3.76 8.42
CA ILE A 14 -1.53 -2.62 9.24
C ILE A 14 -0.37 -2.17 10.14
N TRP A 15 0.24 -3.10 10.87
CA TRP A 15 1.33 -2.81 11.81
C TRP A 15 2.52 -2.15 11.11
N THR A 16 2.97 -2.73 10.00
CA THR A 16 4.09 -2.21 9.21
C THR A 16 3.76 -0.87 8.55
N THR A 17 2.51 -0.63 8.17
CA THR A 17 2.06 0.67 7.65
C THR A 17 2.18 1.76 8.71
N ILE A 18 1.73 1.50 9.94
CA ILE A 18 1.83 2.44 11.06
C ILE A 18 3.30 2.78 11.35
N LEU A 19 4.16 1.76 11.37
CA LEU A 19 5.60 1.95 11.54
C LEU A 19 6.22 2.74 10.38
N ALA A 20 5.82 2.48 9.14
CA ALA A 20 6.32 3.20 7.97
C ALA A 20 5.98 4.70 8.01
N ILE A 21 4.75 5.03 8.39
CA ILE A 21 4.29 6.42 8.57
C ILE A 21 5.04 7.09 9.72
N SER A 22 5.22 6.38 10.84
CA SER A 22 5.90 6.93 12.02
C SER A 22 7.38 7.18 11.77
N ALA A 23 8.05 6.26 11.08
CA ALA A 23 9.47 6.35 10.77
C ALA A 23 9.78 7.17 9.50
N GLN A 24 8.76 7.56 8.73
CA GLN A 24 8.89 8.22 7.41
C GLN A 24 9.93 7.51 6.52
N SER A 25 9.97 6.18 6.58
CA SER A 25 11.04 5.39 5.97
C SER A 25 10.58 4.73 4.69
N GLN A 26 11.28 5.02 3.58
CA GLN A 26 11.07 4.40 2.27
C GLN A 26 11.00 2.87 2.36
N LYS A 27 11.96 2.25 3.05
CA LYS A 27 12.07 0.79 3.12
C LYS A 27 10.85 0.17 3.80
N MET A 28 10.33 0.85 4.83
CA MET A 28 9.14 0.38 5.55
C MET A 28 7.87 0.55 4.72
N TYR A 29 7.73 1.62 3.93
CA TYR A 29 6.60 1.76 2.99
C TYR A 29 6.60 0.65 1.94
N GLY A 30 7.77 0.31 1.40
CA GLY A 30 7.94 -0.81 0.47
C GLY A 30 7.52 -2.15 1.06
N LEU A 31 7.99 -2.45 2.29
CA LEU A 31 7.65 -3.67 3.02
C LEU A 31 6.15 -3.75 3.36
N ALA A 32 5.57 -2.65 3.83
CA ALA A 32 4.14 -2.58 4.14
C ALA A 32 3.29 -2.85 2.88
N GLY A 33 3.66 -2.24 1.74
CA GLY A 33 3.02 -2.54 0.46
C GLY A 33 3.11 -4.01 0.08
N LEU A 34 4.23 -4.67 0.33
CA LEU A 34 4.41 -6.09 0.01
C LEU A 34 3.49 -7.00 0.83
N PHE A 35 3.29 -6.71 2.12
CA PHE A 35 2.35 -7.45 2.97
C PHE A 35 0.89 -7.23 2.53
N TRP A 36 0.51 -6.00 2.21
CA TRP A 36 -0.83 -5.70 1.70
C TRP A 36 -1.09 -6.31 0.32
N PHE A 37 -0.08 -6.36 -0.55
CA PHE A 37 -0.18 -7.06 -1.82
C PHE A 37 -0.42 -8.56 -1.61
N GLY A 38 0.34 -9.19 -0.70
CA GLY A 38 0.11 -10.59 -0.32
C GLY A 38 -1.30 -10.83 0.22
N ALA A 39 -1.79 -9.96 1.12
CA ALA A 39 -3.16 -10.03 1.61
C ALA A 39 -4.20 -9.88 0.49
N SER A 40 -3.97 -8.95 -0.45
CA SER A 40 -4.82 -8.74 -1.61
C SER A 40 -4.90 -9.98 -2.51
N VAL A 41 -3.77 -10.61 -2.84
CA VAL A 41 -3.73 -11.82 -3.68
C VAL A 41 -4.50 -12.96 -3.01
N LEU A 42 -4.37 -13.12 -1.69
CA LEU A 42 -5.14 -14.12 -0.95
C LEU A 42 -6.63 -13.79 -0.87
N GLY A 43 -7.00 -12.51 -0.93
CA GLY A 43 -8.37 -12.01 -0.93
C GLY A 43 -8.99 -11.84 -2.34
N MET A 44 -8.31 -12.27 -3.41
CA MET A 44 -8.64 -11.95 -4.80
C MET A 44 -10.09 -12.28 -5.20
N PHE A 45 -10.68 -13.34 -4.62
CA PHE A 45 -12.06 -13.77 -4.90
C PHE A 45 -13.15 -12.95 -4.20
N SER A 46 -12.81 -11.98 -3.37
CA SER A 46 -13.79 -11.19 -2.61
C SER A 46 -13.45 -9.71 -2.57
N ILE A 47 -12.38 -9.33 -1.86
CA ILE A 47 -12.06 -7.91 -1.59
C ILE A 47 -10.64 -7.52 -2.04
N GLY A 48 -9.90 -8.47 -2.65
CA GLY A 48 -8.50 -8.32 -3.04
C GLY A 48 -8.26 -7.12 -3.94
N ILE A 49 -9.09 -6.92 -4.97
CA ILE A 49 -8.96 -5.76 -5.87
C ILE A 49 -9.00 -4.42 -5.11
N TYR A 50 -9.85 -4.29 -4.09
CA TYR A 50 -9.92 -3.09 -3.26
C TYR A 50 -8.72 -2.97 -2.31
N LEU A 51 -8.21 -4.11 -1.84
CA LEU A 51 -6.99 -4.15 -1.02
C LEU A 51 -5.74 -3.75 -1.81
N LEU A 52 -5.72 -3.87 -3.15
CA LEU A 52 -4.61 -3.36 -3.99
C LEU A 52 -4.45 -1.84 -3.91
N LEU A 53 -5.46 -1.09 -3.47
CA LEU A 53 -5.33 0.35 -3.27
C LEU A 53 -4.17 0.69 -2.32
N LEU A 54 -4.02 -0.08 -1.24
CA LEU A 54 -3.00 0.11 -0.21
C LEU A 54 -1.56 -0.08 -0.73
N PRO A 55 -1.19 -1.19 -1.41
CA PRO A 55 0.13 -1.32 -1.99
C PRO A 55 0.41 -0.27 -3.06
N PHE A 56 -0.58 0.12 -3.88
CA PHE A 56 -0.39 1.21 -4.84
C PHE A 56 -0.02 2.53 -4.15
N ILE A 57 -0.73 2.90 -3.08
CA ILE A 57 -0.44 4.10 -2.28
C ILE A 57 0.94 4.00 -1.63
N LEU A 58 1.22 2.88 -0.96
CA LEU A 58 2.45 2.68 -0.18
C LEU A 58 3.69 2.61 -1.09
N TRP A 59 3.61 1.97 -2.24
CA TRP A 59 4.72 1.95 -3.21
C TRP A 59 4.91 3.29 -3.91
N THR A 60 3.84 4.02 -4.20
CA THR A 60 3.94 5.40 -4.70
C THR A 60 4.66 6.28 -3.69
N LEU A 61 4.34 6.16 -2.40
CA LEU A 61 5.04 6.84 -1.31
C LEU A 61 6.50 6.40 -1.19
N ALA A 62 6.78 5.09 -1.28
CA ALA A 62 8.15 4.57 -1.23
C ALA A 62 8.99 5.15 -2.38
N LEU A 63 8.47 5.18 -3.60
CA LEU A 63 9.13 5.81 -4.75
C LEU A 63 9.33 7.30 -4.53
N ALA A 64 8.30 8.01 -4.07
CA ALA A 64 8.38 9.45 -3.83
C ALA A 64 9.44 9.81 -2.76
N HIS A 65 9.58 8.98 -1.71
CA HIS A 65 10.67 9.12 -0.74
C HIS A 65 12.04 8.74 -1.32
N MET A 66 12.12 7.74 -2.21
CA MET A 66 13.36 7.35 -2.90
C MET A 66 13.95 8.49 -3.74
N PHE A 67 13.08 9.25 -4.41
CA PHE A 67 13.47 10.40 -5.21
C PHE A 67 13.61 11.70 -4.40
N GLY A 68 13.39 11.65 -3.08
CA GLY A 68 13.41 12.84 -2.23
C GLY A 68 12.30 13.84 -2.58
N TRP A 69 11.17 13.40 -3.12
CA TRP A 69 10.06 14.29 -3.46
C TRP A 69 9.16 14.60 -2.26
N VAL A 70 9.25 13.80 -1.19
CA VAL A 70 8.43 13.96 0.02
C VAL A 70 9.29 14.39 1.20
N HIS A 71 9.23 15.69 1.50
CA HIS A 71 9.88 16.30 2.66
C HIS A 71 8.90 16.80 3.73
N SER A 72 7.60 16.85 3.41
CA SER A 72 6.57 17.37 4.30
C SER A 72 5.35 16.45 4.31
N ARG A 73 4.57 16.49 5.40
CA ARG A 73 3.31 15.75 5.54
C ARG A 73 2.32 16.05 4.42
N TRP A 74 2.35 17.27 3.88
CA TRP A 74 1.53 17.67 2.73
C TRP A 74 1.96 16.98 1.44
N GLY A 75 3.27 16.79 1.24
CA GLY A 75 3.78 15.95 0.16
C GLY A 75 3.26 14.53 0.25
N THR A 76 3.26 13.94 1.46
CA THR A 76 2.70 12.60 1.70
C THR A 76 1.24 12.51 1.25
N VAL A 77 0.40 13.50 1.58
CA VAL A 77 -1.02 13.54 1.17
C VAL A 77 -1.17 13.61 -0.35
N LEU A 78 -0.35 14.41 -1.03
CA LEU A 78 -0.36 14.49 -2.50
C LEU A 78 -0.02 13.14 -3.14
N PHE A 79 1.02 12.47 -2.67
CA PHE A 79 1.41 11.16 -3.21
C PHE A 79 0.45 10.03 -2.85
N ILE A 80 -0.26 10.12 -1.72
CA ILE A 80 -1.41 9.23 -1.43
C ILE A 80 -2.49 9.40 -2.49
N THR A 81 -2.81 10.65 -2.84
CA THR A 81 -3.83 10.96 -3.84
C THR A 81 -3.42 10.44 -5.23
N ILE A 82 -2.14 10.60 -5.60
CA ILE A 82 -1.57 10.04 -6.83
C ILE A 82 -1.64 8.51 -6.84
N GLY A 83 -1.25 7.85 -5.75
CA GLY A 83 -1.32 6.40 -5.63
C GLY A 83 -2.76 5.87 -5.73
N ALA A 84 -3.72 6.57 -5.14
CA ALA A 84 -5.13 6.24 -5.26
C ALA A 84 -5.66 6.44 -6.69
N ALA A 85 -5.25 7.51 -7.37
CA ALA A 85 -5.60 7.76 -8.77
C ALA A 85 -5.00 6.68 -9.70
N LEU A 86 -3.74 6.28 -9.47
CA LEU A 86 -3.10 5.18 -10.21
C LEU A 86 -3.86 3.87 -10.03
N TRP A 87 -4.30 3.56 -8.81
CA TRP A 87 -5.13 2.39 -8.56
C TRP A 87 -6.49 2.48 -9.28
N MET A 88 -7.15 3.64 -9.28
CA MET A 88 -8.42 3.79 -10.01
C MET A 88 -8.25 3.57 -11.51
N VAL A 89 -7.21 4.15 -12.11
CA VAL A 89 -6.90 3.93 -13.53
C VAL A 89 -6.67 2.44 -13.80
N PHE A 90 -5.87 1.79 -12.96
CA PHE A 90 -5.61 0.36 -13.07
C PHE A 90 -6.89 -0.49 -12.94
N ALA A 91 -7.74 -0.19 -11.97
CA ALA A 91 -9.01 -0.90 -11.76
C ALA A 91 -9.98 -0.71 -12.93
N LEU A 92 -10.05 0.50 -13.51
CA LEU A 92 -10.88 0.79 -14.67
C LEU A 92 -10.38 0.11 -15.96
N THR A 93 -9.06 -0.10 -16.10
CA THR A 93 -8.50 -0.82 -17.25
C THR A 93 -8.65 -2.34 -17.18
N LEU A 94 -8.94 -2.89 -16.00
CA LEU A 94 -9.09 -4.33 -15.77
C LEU A 94 -10.55 -4.83 -15.88
N GLY A 95 -11.53 -3.92 -15.83
CA GLY A 95 -12.95 -4.21 -15.99
C GLY A 95 -13.40 -4.06 -17.44
#